data_AF-A0A7S2EWB9-F1
#
_entry.id   AF-A0A7S2EWB9-F1
#
_cell.length_a   1.000
_cell.length_b   1.000
_cell.length_c   1.000
_cell.angle_alpha   90.00
_cell.angle_beta   90.00
_cell.angle_gamma   90.00
#
_symmetry.space_group_name_H-M   'P 1'
#
loop_
_entity.id
_entity.type
_entity.pdbx_description
1 polymer ?
#
loop_
_entity_poly.entity_id
_entity_poly.type
_entity_poly.pdbx_seq_one_letter_code
_entity_poly.pdbx_strand_id
1 'polypeptide(L)'
;MRFVMILLAKVLPFLFYMGAATTEAAFVTQPHRTNRVVVVNYHVAASASSSSSYNSNNKNRMQRHRRHKVLPSFRQSTTTTTLKASSSPDPPPYPVRVAVMGGGNFGLALASVVARKGVPVQLLVRSESVANYLNTNHTHPRYMSDIKLPTAIRATTDPDTALSDATYIIHAVPCQYSREFLDSIKEHIPPSTPILSASKGIETSSLGFMNDILKDCLGEERSYAFLSGPSFAREICEGVATAVVIASEDMDLADDLADLLTCDNFRVFTSKDVIGVEIGGAVKNVIALAAGVCEGVGV
;
A
#
# COMPACT_ATOMS: atom_id res chain seq x y z
N MET A 1 10.33 18.18 -26.06
CA MET A 1 9.32 19.04 -25.40
C MET A 1 7.87 18.63 -25.68
N ARG A 2 7.41 18.49 -26.93
CA ARG A 2 6.00 18.11 -27.23
C ARG A 2 5.56 16.77 -26.63
N PHE A 3 6.43 15.77 -26.59
CA PHE A 3 6.09 14.44 -26.05
C PHE A 3 5.90 14.45 -24.52
N VAL A 4 6.74 15.20 -23.78
CA VAL A 4 6.65 15.38 -22.32
C VAL A 4 5.42 16.20 -21.94
N MET A 5 5.08 17.23 -22.72
CA MET A 5 3.85 18.01 -22.54
C MET A 5 2.57 17.21 -22.85
N ILE A 6 2.60 16.32 -23.83
CA ILE A 6 1.47 15.41 -24.13
C ILE A 6 1.32 14.36 -23.02
N LEU A 7 2.43 13.84 -22.48
CA LEU A 7 2.41 12.93 -21.34
C LEU A 7 1.87 13.63 -20.09
N LEU A 8 2.34 14.84 -19.77
CA LEU A 8 1.80 15.65 -18.68
C LEU A 8 0.31 15.97 -18.91
N ALA A 9 -0.10 16.42 -20.09
CA ALA A 9 -1.51 16.78 -20.36
C ALA A 9 -2.49 15.58 -20.35
N LYS A 10 -2.00 14.34 -20.58
CA LYS A 10 -2.82 13.13 -20.52
C LYS A 10 -2.74 12.40 -19.17
N VAL A 11 -1.63 12.54 -18.44
CA VAL A 11 -1.42 11.88 -17.14
C VAL A 11 -1.86 12.76 -15.97
N LEU A 12 -1.81 14.10 -16.07
CA LEU A 12 -2.36 15.00 -15.03
C LEU A 12 -3.85 14.78 -14.77
N PRO A 13 -4.72 14.61 -15.79
CA PRO A 13 -6.13 14.28 -15.58
C PRO A 13 -6.31 12.91 -14.92
N PHE A 14 -5.41 11.96 -15.17
CA PHE A 14 -5.42 10.63 -14.54
C PHE A 14 -4.98 10.70 -13.07
N LEU A 15 -3.99 11.55 -12.75
CA LEU A 15 -3.60 11.93 -11.39
C LEU A 15 -4.70 12.72 -10.67
N PHE A 16 -5.46 13.57 -11.37
CA PHE A 16 -6.63 14.27 -10.81
C PHE A 16 -7.81 13.33 -10.60
N TYR A 17 -7.97 12.30 -11.44
CA TYR A 17 -9.02 11.29 -11.29
C TYR A 17 -8.70 10.31 -10.16
N MET A 18 -7.42 9.94 -9.96
CA MET A 18 -6.97 9.26 -8.76
C MET A 18 -6.99 10.17 -7.52
N GLY A 19 -6.74 11.47 -7.69
CA GLY A 19 -6.85 12.50 -6.65
C GLY A 19 -8.29 12.91 -6.30
N ALA A 20 -9.27 12.61 -7.15
CA ALA A 20 -10.70 12.79 -6.84
C ALA A 20 -11.31 11.53 -6.20
N ALA A 21 -10.65 10.38 -6.32
CA ALA A 21 -10.94 9.18 -5.52
C ALA A 21 -10.19 9.18 -4.17
N THR A 22 -9.27 10.12 -3.94
CA THR A 22 -8.83 10.47 -2.58
C THR A 22 -9.83 11.42 -1.96
N THR A 23 -10.56 10.93 -0.98
CA THR A 23 -11.26 11.74 0.02
C THR A 23 -10.35 12.88 0.47
N GLU A 24 -10.74 14.13 0.21
CA GLU A 24 -10.13 15.29 0.86
C GLU A 24 -10.36 15.17 2.37
N ALA A 25 -9.38 14.64 3.09
CA ALA A 25 -9.29 14.77 4.53
C ALA A 25 -8.74 16.18 4.83
N ALA A 26 -9.62 17.19 4.81
CA ALA A 26 -9.30 18.51 5.34
C ALA A 26 -9.17 18.40 6.87
N PHE A 27 -7.95 18.46 7.39
CA PHE A 27 -7.68 18.54 8.82
C PHE A 27 -8.01 19.96 9.32
N VAL A 28 -9.21 20.14 9.87
CA VAL A 28 -9.53 21.34 10.67
C VAL A 28 -9.20 21.04 12.12
N THR A 29 -8.06 21.54 12.60
CA THR A 29 -7.75 21.57 14.03
C THR A 29 -8.56 22.70 14.68
N GLN A 30 -9.57 22.36 15.49
CA GLN A 30 -10.13 23.31 16.44
C GLN A 30 -9.43 23.18 17.80
N PRO A 31 -9.13 24.30 18.48
CA PRO A 31 -8.48 24.27 19.77
C PRO A 31 -9.51 23.90 20.84
N HIS A 32 -9.11 22.94 21.68
CA HIS A 32 -9.72 22.49 22.93
C HIS A 32 -10.63 21.25 22.93
N ARG A 33 -10.09 20.20 23.59
CA ARG A 33 -10.73 19.09 24.30
C ARG A 33 -11.70 18.22 23.52
N THR A 34 -11.14 17.20 22.85
CA THR A 34 -11.47 15.76 22.88
C THR A 34 -11.10 15.14 21.53
N ASN A 35 -10.25 14.10 21.53
CA ASN A 35 -9.87 13.37 20.31
C ASN A 35 -11.06 12.57 19.79
N ARG A 36 -11.84 13.15 18.88
CA ARG A 36 -12.77 12.44 17.99
C ARG A 36 -12.64 12.99 16.58
N VAL A 37 -12.20 12.16 15.65
CA VAL A 37 -12.25 12.45 14.22
C VAL A 37 -13.66 12.09 13.73
N VAL A 38 -14.36 13.06 13.14
CA VAL A 38 -15.68 12.85 12.52
C VAL A 38 -15.50 12.92 11.01
N VAL A 39 -15.80 11.82 10.31
CA VAL A 39 -15.80 11.75 8.84
C VAL A 39 -17.24 11.90 8.35
N VAL A 40 -17.49 12.86 7.44
CA VAL A 40 -18.79 13.10 6.81
C VAL A 40 -18.72 12.63 5.36
N ASN A 41 -19.54 11.65 4.99
CA ASN A 41 -19.65 11.16 3.60
C ASN A 41 -20.76 11.92 2.84
N TYR A 42 -20.46 12.38 1.63
CA TYR A 42 -21.48 12.83 0.67
C TYR A 42 -21.64 11.79 -0.45
N HIS A 43 -22.86 11.29 -0.65
CA HIS A 43 -23.23 10.52 -1.83
C HIS A 43 -23.76 11.48 -2.90
N VAL A 44 -23.13 11.51 -4.08
CA VAL A 44 -23.72 12.11 -5.28
C VAL A 44 -24.34 10.98 -6.11
N ALA A 45 -25.67 10.95 -6.17
CA ALA A 45 -26.42 10.06 -7.05
C ALA A 45 -26.53 10.68 -8.45
N ALA A 46 -25.96 10.04 -9.47
CA ALA A 46 -26.23 10.37 -10.86
C ALA A 46 -27.52 9.65 -11.30
N SER A 47 -28.59 10.41 -11.49
CA SER A 47 -29.88 9.92 -11.98
C SER A 47 -29.86 9.69 -13.49
N ALA A 48 -30.17 8.48 -13.93
CA ALA A 48 -30.52 8.18 -15.32
C ALA A 48 -31.92 8.76 -15.62
N SER A 49 -32.02 9.54 -16.68
CA SER A 49 -33.27 10.07 -17.21
C SER A 49 -34.07 8.97 -17.94
N SER A 50 -35.27 8.65 -17.47
CA SER A 50 -36.29 7.98 -18.27
C SER A 50 -37.55 8.82 -18.35
N SER A 51 -38.00 8.99 -19.58
CA SER A 51 -39.11 9.80 -20.06
C SER A 51 -40.48 9.19 -19.73
N SER A 52 -41.39 10.05 -19.26
CA SER A 52 -42.83 10.11 -19.53
C SER A 52 -43.54 8.84 -20.01
N SER A 53 -44.56 8.39 -19.27
CA SER A 53 -45.93 8.33 -19.81
C SER A 53 -47.01 8.22 -18.72
N TYR A 54 -47.95 9.14 -18.89
CA TYR A 54 -49.24 9.35 -18.26
C TYR A 54 -50.20 8.17 -18.50
N ASN A 55 -50.94 7.69 -17.50
CA ASN A 55 -52.35 7.35 -17.72
C ASN A 55 -53.20 7.33 -16.44
N SER A 56 -54.44 7.76 -16.64
CA SER A 56 -55.43 8.22 -15.68
C SER A 56 -56.41 7.16 -15.16
N ASN A 57 -57.17 7.58 -14.15
CA ASN A 57 -58.50 7.11 -13.71
C ASN A 57 -58.50 6.04 -12.61
N ASN A 58 -59.04 6.36 -11.42
CA ASN A 58 -60.49 6.43 -11.22
C ASN A 58 -60.85 7.13 -9.89
N LYS A 59 -61.98 7.82 -9.90
CA LYS A 59 -62.54 8.63 -8.81
C LYS A 59 -63.47 7.82 -7.90
N ASN A 60 -63.60 8.32 -6.67
CA ASN A 60 -64.74 8.27 -5.75
C ASN A 60 -64.95 7.02 -4.87
N ARG A 61 -64.68 7.18 -3.56
CA ARG A 61 -65.75 7.14 -2.54
C ARG A 61 -65.35 7.85 -1.23
N MET A 62 -66.18 8.84 -0.86
CA MET A 62 -66.71 9.22 0.47
C MET A 62 -66.06 8.57 1.72
N GLN A 63 -65.86 9.22 2.88
CA GLN A 63 -66.46 10.39 3.50
C GLN A 63 -65.75 10.65 4.85
N ARG A 64 -65.83 11.90 5.34
CA ARG A 64 -65.84 12.36 6.75
C ARG A 64 -64.55 12.73 7.51
N HIS A 65 -64.66 13.95 8.04
CA HIS A 65 -64.07 14.57 9.24
C HIS A 65 -62.70 15.27 9.18
N ARG A 66 -62.81 16.62 9.20
CA ARG A 66 -61.83 17.60 9.71
C ARG A 66 -61.18 17.13 11.02
N ARG A 67 -59.86 16.93 11.00
CA ARG A 67 -58.96 17.09 12.15
C ARG A 67 -57.64 17.67 11.65
N HIS A 68 -57.06 18.59 12.42
CA HIS A 68 -55.74 19.18 12.20
C HIS A 68 -54.70 18.10 11.81
N LYS A 69 -54.06 18.25 10.64
CA LYS A 69 -52.87 17.47 10.30
C LYS A 69 -51.69 18.03 11.09
N VAL A 70 -51.46 17.45 12.27
CA VAL A 70 -50.13 17.43 12.89
C VAL A 70 -49.24 16.60 11.97
N LEU A 71 -48.11 17.17 11.54
CA LEU A 71 -47.08 16.45 10.78
C LEU A 71 -46.68 15.19 11.55
N PRO A 72 -46.66 14.01 10.93
CA PRO A 72 -46.17 12.81 11.62
C PRO A 72 -44.68 13.00 11.93
N SER A 73 -44.34 12.90 13.21
CA SER A 73 -42.96 12.81 13.69
C SER A 73 -42.28 11.64 12.99
N PHE A 74 -41.29 11.93 12.15
CA PHE A 74 -40.50 10.92 11.46
C PHE A 74 -39.65 10.20 12.52
N ARG A 75 -40.10 9.03 12.94
CA ARG A 75 -39.37 8.16 13.87
C ARG A 75 -38.19 7.58 13.09
N GLN A 76 -36.98 8.09 13.32
CA GLN A 76 -35.76 7.47 12.83
C GLN A 76 -35.66 6.08 13.46
N SER A 77 -36.00 5.04 12.71
CA SER A 77 -35.61 3.68 13.02
C SER A 77 -34.14 3.56 12.66
N THR A 78 -33.25 3.83 13.63
CA THR A 78 -31.86 3.40 13.55
C THR A 78 -31.83 1.88 13.62
N THR A 79 -31.89 1.24 12.46
CA THR A 79 -31.49 -0.16 12.33
C THR A 79 -29.98 -0.19 12.41
N THR A 80 -29.44 -0.42 13.60
CA THR A 80 -28.01 -0.66 13.81
C THR A 80 -27.65 -1.99 13.16
N THR A 81 -27.30 -1.96 11.87
CA THR A 81 -26.60 -3.08 11.24
C THR A 81 -25.16 -3.00 11.72
N THR A 82 -24.86 -3.74 12.79
CA THR A 82 -23.49 -3.99 13.24
C THR A 82 -22.77 -4.71 12.10
N LEU A 83 -21.96 -3.99 11.33
CA LEU A 83 -20.95 -4.59 10.47
C LEU A 83 -19.99 -5.31 11.42
N LYS A 84 -20.10 -6.65 11.43
CA LYS A 84 -19.12 -7.53 12.07
C LYS A 84 -17.81 -7.28 11.32
N ALA A 85 -16.84 -6.68 12.01
CA ALA A 85 -15.46 -6.77 11.57
C ALA A 85 -15.14 -8.27 11.44
N SER A 86 -14.82 -8.72 10.24
CA SER A 86 -14.22 -10.02 10.03
C SER A 86 -12.82 -9.96 10.62
N SER A 87 -12.72 -10.27 11.91
CA SER A 87 -11.45 -10.66 12.53
C SER A 87 -10.96 -11.90 11.80
N SER A 88 -9.85 -11.80 11.07
CA SER A 88 -9.08 -13.00 10.73
C SER A 88 -8.69 -13.71 12.06
N PRO A 89 -8.81 -15.05 12.11
CA PRO A 89 -8.87 -15.79 13.36
C PRO A 89 -7.48 -16.24 13.77
N ASP A 90 -7.04 -15.76 14.93
CA ASP A 90 -5.83 -16.18 15.64
C ASP A 90 -4.49 -15.95 14.90
N PRO A 91 -3.43 -15.52 15.61
CA PRO A 91 -2.09 -15.48 15.02
C PRO A 91 -1.72 -16.89 14.55
N PRO A 92 -0.94 -17.03 13.46
CA PRO A 92 -0.54 -18.33 12.97
C PRO A 92 0.09 -19.17 14.11
N PRO A 93 -0.05 -20.50 14.08
CA PRO A 93 0.37 -21.38 15.16
C PRO A 93 1.90 -21.40 15.38
N TYR A 94 2.65 -20.67 14.55
CA TYR A 94 4.08 -20.46 14.60
C TYR A 94 4.38 -18.95 14.63
N PRO A 95 5.50 -18.52 15.24
CA PRO A 95 5.88 -17.11 15.24
C PRO A 95 6.07 -16.61 13.81
N VAL A 96 5.38 -15.51 13.45
CA VAL A 96 5.55 -14.84 12.16
C VAL A 96 6.99 -14.38 12.03
N ARG A 97 7.64 -14.71 10.91
CA ARG A 97 8.99 -14.26 10.58
C ARG A 97 9.01 -13.67 9.18
N VAL A 98 9.64 -12.50 9.05
CA VAL A 98 9.72 -11.79 7.77
C VAL A 98 11.16 -11.81 7.27
N ALA A 99 11.35 -12.27 6.06
CA ALA A 99 12.62 -12.11 5.36
C ALA A 99 12.55 -10.88 4.46
N VAL A 100 13.63 -10.08 4.42
CA VAL A 100 13.74 -8.92 3.54
C VAL A 100 14.94 -9.12 2.62
N MET A 101 14.67 -9.23 1.32
CA MET A 101 15.69 -9.32 0.28
C MET A 101 16.11 -7.91 -0.12
N GLY A 102 17.33 -7.51 0.26
CA GLY A 102 17.93 -6.24 -0.12
C GLY A 102 18.16 -5.28 1.05
N GLY A 103 19.41 -5.17 1.50
CA GLY A 103 19.87 -4.21 2.52
C GLY A 103 20.00 -2.75 2.08
N GLY A 104 19.18 -2.30 1.13
CA GLY A 104 19.15 -0.91 0.69
C GLY A 104 18.28 -0.02 1.60
N ASN A 105 18.20 1.28 1.29
CA ASN A 105 17.39 2.24 2.04
C ASN A 105 15.97 1.75 2.33
N PHE A 106 15.23 1.32 1.29
CA PHE A 106 13.82 0.98 1.45
C PHE A 106 13.59 -0.40 2.09
N GLY A 107 14.48 -1.38 1.83
CA GLY A 107 14.46 -2.66 2.53
C GLY A 107 14.70 -2.49 4.03
N LEU A 108 15.65 -1.64 4.43
CA LEU A 108 15.88 -1.27 5.83
C LEU A 108 14.67 -0.56 6.46
N ALA A 109 13.99 0.31 5.70
CA ALA A 109 12.79 1.00 6.17
C ALA A 109 11.64 0.03 6.46
N LEU A 110 11.32 -0.87 5.52
CA LEU A 110 10.27 -1.88 5.72
C LEU A 110 10.64 -2.89 6.81
N ALA A 111 11.91 -3.32 6.87
CA ALA A 111 12.42 -4.14 7.96
C ALA A 111 12.20 -3.46 9.32
N SER A 112 12.42 -2.13 9.40
CA SER A 112 12.22 -1.35 10.62
C SER A 112 10.75 -1.20 11.00
N VAL A 113 9.84 -1.07 10.03
CA VAL A 113 8.39 -1.06 10.28
C VAL A 113 7.95 -2.39 10.92
N VAL A 114 8.32 -3.51 10.30
CA VAL A 114 7.99 -4.85 10.79
C VAL A 114 8.61 -5.11 12.16
N ALA A 115 9.91 -4.84 12.32
CA ALA A 115 10.64 -5.14 13.55
C ALA A 115 10.18 -4.29 14.75
N ARG A 116 9.69 -3.05 14.53
CA ARG A 116 9.10 -2.23 15.61
C ARG A 116 7.82 -2.83 16.20
N LYS A 117 7.13 -3.69 15.45
CA LYS A 117 5.96 -4.44 15.92
C LYS A 117 6.35 -5.71 16.68
N GLY A 118 7.64 -5.94 16.92
CA GLY A 118 8.14 -7.13 17.62
C GLY A 118 8.22 -8.38 16.74
N VAL A 119 7.98 -8.25 15.44
CA VAL A 119 8.10 -9.37 14.48
C VAL A 119 9.59 -9.55 14.13
N PRO A 120 10.17 -10.75 14.29
CA PRO A 120 11.55 -11.01 13.89
C PRO A 120 11.76 -10.79 12.39
N VAL A 121 12.84 -10.07 12.05
CA VAL A 121 13.19 -9.78 10.65
C VAL A 121 14.59 -10.29 10.33
N GLN A 122 14.68 -11.01 9.22
CA GLN A 122 15.95 -11.46 8.66
C GLN A 122 16.23 -10.76 7.33
N LEU A 123 17.23 -9.87 7.37
CA LEU A 123 17.63 -9.04 6.25
C LEU A 123 18.75 -9.74 5.48
N LEU A 124 18.43 -10.18 4.26
CA LEU A 124 19.41 -10.73 3.33
C LEU A 124 20.19 -9.58 2.67
N VAL A 125 21.49 -9.52 2.96
CA VAL A 125 22.42 -8.54 2.41
C VAL A 125 23.50 -9.23 1.60
N ARG A 126 24.17 -8.48 0.72
CA ARG A 126 25.19 -9.04 -0.19
C ARG A 126 26.60 -9.19 0.41
N SER A 127 26.86 -8.59 1.56
CA SER A 127 28.22 -8.41 2.09
C SER A 127 28.29 -8.78 3.55
N GLU A 128 29.20 -9.70 3.89
CA GLU A 128 29.39 -10.18 5.26
C GLU A 128 29.80 -9.04 6.21
N SER A 129 30.65 -8.11 5.73
CA SER A 129 31.04 -6.95 6.53
C SER A 129 29.85 -6.07 6.88
N VAL A 130 28.90 -5.88 5.95
CA VAL A 130 27.65 -5.15 6.21
C VAL A 130 26.75 -5.93 7.18
N ALA A 131 26.61 -7.25 7.00
CA ALA A 131 25.81 -8.10 7.89
C ALA A 131 26.33 -8.04 9.34
N ASN A 132 27.64 -8.24 9.52
CA ASN A 132 28.30 -8.20 10.83
C ASN A 132 28.18 -6.81 11.48
N TYR A 133 28.34 -5.75 10.69
CA TYR A 133 28.20 -4.38 11.19
C TYR A 133 26.77 -4.10 11.65
N LEU A 134 25.75 -4.50 10.88
CA LEU A 134 24.34 -4.38 11.25
C LEU A 134 24.02 -5.14 12.54
N ASN A 135 24.49 -6.38 12.66
CA ASN A 135 24.22 -7.23 13.82
C ASN A 135 24.89 -6.74 15.11
N THR A 136 26.03 -6.07 14.98
CA THR A 136 26.82 -5.55 16.12
C THR A 136 26.38 -4.15 16.52
N ASN A 137 26.25 -3.26 15.55
CA ASN A 137 26.03 -1.83 15.79
C ASN A 137 24.56 -1.44 15.71
N HIS A 138 23.70 -2.27 15.13
CA HIS A 138 22.29 -1.96 14.85
C HIS A 138 22.14 -0.62 14.11
N THR A 139 23.02 -0.38 13.15
CA THR A 139 23.07 0.77 12.24
C THR A 139 23.65 0.27 10.92
N HIS A 140 23.26 0.86 9.80
CA HIS A 140 23.85 0.48 8.52
C HIS A 140 25.11 1.34 8.23
N PRO A 141 26.23 0.78 7.75
CA PRO A 141 27.52 1.50 7.66
C PRO A 141 27.59 2.62 6.60
N ARG A 142 26.61 2.69 5.68
CA ARG A 142 26.57 3.66 4.57
C ARG A 142 25.24 4.41 4.46
N TYR A 143 24.15 3.67 4.29
CA TYR A 143 22.79 4.19 4.25
C TYR A 143 22.28 4.52 5.64
N MET A 144 21.68 5.70 5.83
CA MET A 144 21.02 6.08 7.08
C MET A 144 21.89 5.78 8.32
N SER A 145 23.19 6.06 8.24
CA SER A 145 24.19 5.62 9.22
C SER A 145 24.01 6.23 10.60
N ASP A 146 23.26 7.33 10.67
CA ASP A 146 22.85 8.05 11.87
C ASP A 146 21.59 7.45 12.54
N ILE A 147 20.91 6.49 11.89
CA ILE A 147 19.67 5.90 12.40
C ILE A 147 19.93 4.54 13.05
N LYS A 148 19.50 4.39 14.30
CA LYS A 148 19.48 3.12 15.02
C LYS A 148 18.32 2.23 14.54
N LEU A 149 18.66 1.04 14.08
CA LEU A 149 17.71 0.03 13.64
C LEU A 149 17.18 -0.78 14.83
N PRO A 150 15.93 -1.28 14.78
CA PRO A 150 15.40 -2.19 15.79
C PRO A 150 16.28 -3.45 15.97
N THR A 151 16.47 -3.89 17.21
CA THR A 151 17.32 -5.05 17.55
C THR A 151 16.76 -6.39 17.08
N ALA A 152 15.46 -6.44 16.75
CA ALA A 152 14.81 -7.59 16.14
C ALA A 152 15.17 -7.80 14.66
N ILE A 153 15.88 -6.85 14.03
CA ILE A 153 16.47 -7.02 12.71
C ILE A 153 17.82 -7.72 12.88
N ARG A 154 17.95 -8.88 12.26
CA ARG A 154 19.21 -9.60 12.07
C ARG A 154 19.54 -9.64 10.58
N ALA A 155 20.82 -9.54 10.26
CA ALA A 155 21.31 -9.53 8.89
C ALA A 155 22.16 -10.77 8.63
N THR A 156 22.05 -11.31 7.43
CA THR A 156 22.85 -12.45 6.97
C THR A 156 23.16 -12.30 5.48
N THR A 157 24.22 -12.95 5.03
CA THR A 157 24.52 -13.16 3.60
C THR A 157 24.07 -14.52 3.10
N ASP A 158 23.69 -15.42 4.00
CA ASP A 158 23.24 -16.77 3.69
C ASP A 158 21.73 -16.81 3.37
N PRO A 159 21.34 -17.17 2.14
CA PRO A 159 19.93 -17.29 1.76
C PRO A 159 19.17 -18.34 2.58
N ASP A 160 19.79 -19.47 2.94
CA ASP A 160 19.12 -20.52 3.73
C ASP A 160 18.71 -20.00 5.10
N THR A 161 19.65 -19.36 5.80
CA THR A 161 19.39 -18.68 7.07
C THR A 161 18.31 -17.61 6.94
N ALA A 162 18.24 -16.89 5.81
CA ALA A 162 17.27 -15.82 5.61
C ALA A 162 15.86 -16.33 5.26
N LEU A 163 15.73 -17.37 4.43
CA LEU A 163 14.50 -17.65 3.68
C LEU A 163 13.75 -18.93 4.10
N SER A 164 14.44 -19.93 4.62
CA SER A 164 13.89 -21.29 4.82
C SER A 164 12.62 -21.37 5.69
N ASP A 165 12.48 -20.47 6.67
CA ASP A 165 11.35 -20.40 7.62
C ASP A 165 10.56 -19.08 7.51
N ALA A 166 10.69 -18.34 6.39
CA ALA A 166 9.98 -17.09 6.20
C ALA A 166 8.48 -17.30 5.99
N THR A 167 7.67 -16.60 6.79
CA THR A 167 6.21 -16.53 6.61
C THR A 167 5.84 -15.58 5.47
N TYR A 168 6.51 -14.43 5.40
CA TYR A 168 6.40 -13.48 4.30
C TYR A 168 7.80 -13.05 3.86
N ILE A 169 7.95 -12.78 2.57
CA ILE A 169 9.17 -12.24 1.99
C ILE A 169 8.88 -10.83 1.46
N ILE A 170 9.72 -9.87 1.83
CA ILE A 170 9.74 -8.53 1.22
C ILE A 170 10.89 -8.48 0.22
N HIS A 171 10.56 -8.34 -1.05
CA HIS A 171 11.54 -8.12 -2.12
C HIS A 171 11.79 -6.62 -2.31
N ALA A 172 12.99 -6.15 -1.96
CA ALA A 172 13.39 -4.74 -2.08
C ALA A 172 14.67 -4.55 -2.93
N VAL A 173 15.01 -5.53 -3.77
CA VAL A 173 16.12 -5.46 -4.72
C VAL A 173 15.70 -4.65 -5.94
N PRO A 174 16.49 -3.68 -6.45
CA PRO A 174 16.07 -2.84 -7.57
C PRO A 174 15.67 -3.67 -8.80
N CYS A 175 14.65 -3.19 -9.54
CA CYS A 175 14.03 -3.90 -10.66
C CYS A 175 15.06 -4.46 -11.67
N GLN A 176 16.07 -3.67 -12.04
CA GLN A 176 17.08 -4.06 -13.04
C GLN A 176 18.00 -5.20 -12.59
N TYR A 177 18.11 -5.45 -11.29
CA TYR A 177 18.95 -6.52 -10.72
C TYR A 177 18.11 -7.71 -10.22
N SER A 178 16.78 -7.63 -10.34
CA SER A 178 15.88 -8.57 -9.68
C SER A 178 15.96 -9.97 -10.29
N ARG A 179 16.01 -10.10 -11.62
CA ARG A 179 16.11 -11.43 -12.27
C ARG A 179 17.38 -12.17 -11.87
N GLU A 180 18.54 -11.56 -12.10
CA GLU A 180 19.83 -12.15 -11.74
C GLU A 180 19.89 -12.53 -10.26
N PHE A 181 19.39 -11.65 -9.39
CA PHE A 181 19.33 -11.93 -7.96
C PHE A 181 18.41 -13.12 -7.65
N LEU A 182 17.17 -13.13 -8.14
CA LEU A 182 16.21 -14.19 -7.88
C LEU A 182 16.68 -15.53 -8.44
N ASP A 183 17.25 -15.56 -9.64
CA ASP A 183 17.83 -16.78 -10.22
C ASP A 183 18.95 -17.37 -9.33
N SER A 184 19.72 -16.50 -8.66
CA SER A 184 20.79 -16.95 -7.76
C SER A 184 20.29 -17.53 -6.43
N ILE A 185 19.04 -17.27 -6.01
CA ILE A 185 18.53 -17.67 -4.69
C ILE A 185 17.22 -18.46 -4.71
N LYS A 186 16.57 -18.65 -5.86
CA LYS A 186 15.21 -19.20 -5.95
C LYS A 186 15.03 -20.58 -5.30
N GLU A 187 16.07 -21.41 -5.32
CA GLU A 187 16.05 -22.74 -4.68
C GLU A 187 15.93 -22.68 -3.15
N HIS A 188 16.29 -21.54 -2.55
CA HIS A 188 16.18 -21.30 -1.11
C HIS A 188 14.83 -20.70 -0.71
N ILE A 189 14.01 -20.28 -1.69
CA ILE A 189 12.69 -19.67 -1.43
C ILE A 189 11.66 -20.79 -1.33
N PRO A 190 10.99 -20.99 -0.18
CA PRO A 190 9.99 -22.03 -0.05
C PRO A 190 8.86 -21.82 -1.10
N PRO A 191 8.38 -22.88 -1.78
CA PRO A 191 7.47 -22.75 -2.93
C PRO A 191 6.18 -21.95 -2.68
N SER A 192 5.66 -21.98 -1.45
CA SER A 192 4.38 -21.35 -1.08
C SER A 192 4.52 -20.02 -0.34
N THR A 193 5.73 -19.53 -0.07
CA THR A 193 5.90 -18.29 0.69
C THR A 193 5.49 -17.07 -0.14
N PRO A 194 4.51 -16.26 0.30
CA PRO A 194 4.09 -15.08 -0.44
C PRO A 194 5.17 -13.98 -0.46
N ILE A 195 5.18 -13.19 -1.54
CA ILE A 195 6.17 -12.13 -1.76
C ILE A 195 5.50 -10.77 -1.90
N LEU A 196 5.91 -9.83 -1.06
CA LEU A 196 5.65 -8.39 -1.22
C LEU A 196 6.82 -7.73 -1.94
N SER A 197 6.62 -7.32 -3.19
CA SER A 197 7.57 -6.49 -3.91
C SER A 197 7.43 -5.02 -3.52
N ALA A 198 8.52 -4.45 -3.02
CA ALA A 198 8.68 -3.02 -2.77
C ALA A 198 9.46 -2.32 -3.90
N SER A 199 9.90 -3.09 -4.89
CA SER A 199 10.71 -2.64 -6.01
C SER A 199 9.86 -1.93 -7.06
N LYS A 200 10.40 -0.86 -7.61
CA LYS A 200 9.71 0.02 -8.56
C LYS A 200 10.55 0.17 -9.81
N GLY A 201 9.91 0.11 -10.97
CA GLY A 201 10.56 0.29 -12.26
C GLY A 201 9.96 -0.60 -13.34
N ILE A 202 10.51 -0.43 -14.54
CA ILE A 202 10.27 -1.29 -15.70
C ILE A 202 11.63 -1.86 -16.06
N GLU A 203 11.74 -3.17 -16.18
CA GLU A 203 13.00 -3.80 -16.59
C GLU A 203 13.32 -3.45 -18.04
N THR A 204 14.55 -2.99 -18.31
CA THR A 204 14.90 -2.48 -19.63
C THR A 204 14.96 -3.54 -20.72
N SER A 205 15.24 -4.80 -20.36
CA SER A 205 15.37 -5.91 -21.32
C SER A 205 14.02 -6.46 -21.78
N SER A 206 13.09 -6.70 -20.85
CA SER A 206 11.77 -7.27 -21.16
C SER A 206 10.65 -6.24 -21.29
N LEU A 207 10.86 -5.02 -20.79
CA LEU A 207 9.81 -4.01 -20.56
C LEU A 207 8.72 -4.48 -19.57
N GLY A 208 8.99 -5.54 -18.80
CA GLY A 208 8.10 -6.05 -17.77
C GLY A 208 8.20 -5.28 -16.45
N PHE A 209 7.11 -5.35 -15.68
CA PHE A 209 7.06 -4.87 -14.30
C PHE A 209 7.52 -5.97 -13.33
N MET A 210 7.48 -5.68 -12.02
CA MET A 210 7.90 -6.67 -11.02
C MET A 210 6.96 -7.87 -10.97
N ASN A 211 5.67 -7.70 -11.30
CA ASN A 211 4.73 -8.82 -11.42
C ASN A 211 5.18 -9.82 -12.49
N ASP A 212 5.57 -9.34 -13.67
CA ASP A 212 6.07 -10.18 -14.75
C ASP A 212 7.38 -10.87 -14.33
N ILE A 213 8.32 -10.10 -13.78
CA ILE A 213 9.64 -10.60 -13.34
C ILE A 213 9.50 -11.69 -12.28
N LEU A 214 8.63 -11.48 -11.28
CA LEU A 214 8.44 -12.45 -10.19
C LEU A 214 7.77 -13.73 -10.69
N LYS A 215 6.74 -13.62 -11.52
CA LYS A 215 6.07 -14.79 -12.13
C LYS A 215 7.03 -15.59 -13.01
N ASP A 216 7.83 -14.92 -13.83
CA ASP A 216 8.84 -15.57 -14.68
C ASP A 216 9.92 -16.32 -13.85
N CYS A 217 10.39 -15.71 -12.76
CA CYS A 217 11.49 -16.28 -11.97
C CYS A 217 11.02 -17.33 -10.95
N LEU A 218 9.83 -17.16 -10.37
CA LEU A 218 9.38 -17.90 -9.18
C LEU A 218 8.05 -18.64 -9.35
N GLY A 219 7.42 -18.54 -10.54
CA GLY A 219 6.19 -19.24 -10.92
C GLY A 219 4.92 -18.42 -10.70
N GLU A 220 3.87 -18.72 -11.46
CA GLU A 220 2.60 -17.99 -11.43
C GLU A 220 1.71 -18.34 -10.22
N GLU A 221 1.84 -19.56 -9.69
CA GLU A 221 0.98 -20.09 -8.62
C GLU A 221 1.25 -19.47 -7.24
N ARG A 222 2.31 -18.68 -7.10
CA ARG A 222 2.68 -18.03 -5.85
C ARG A 222 1.90 -16.72 -5.69
N SER A 223 1.44 -16.42 -4.48
CA SER A 223 0.81 -15.13 -4.21
C SER A 223 1.83 -13.98 -4.16
N TYR A 224 1.55 -12.94 -4.94
CA TYR A 224 2.38 -11.74 -5.06
C TYR A 224 1.61 -10.48 -4.67
N ALA A 225 2.28 -9.55 -4.01
CA ALA A 225 1.75 -8.24 -3.69
C ALA A 225 2.78 -7.14 -4.00
N PHE A 226 2.32 -5.92 -4.25
CA PHE A 226 3.15 -4.82 -4.74
C PHE A 226 2.89 -3.56 -3.94
N LEU A 227 3.95 -2.97 -3.37
CA LEU A 227 3.87 -1.78 -2.53
C LEU A 227 4.26 -0.52 -3.31
N SER A 228 3.39 0.49 -3.29
CA SER A 228 3.70 1.82 -3.81
C SER A 228 3.13 2.93 -2.92
N GLY A 229 3.49 4.19 -3.24
CA GLY A 229 3.12 5.37 -2.46
C GLY A 229 4.26 6.36 -2.22
N PRO A 230 3.93 7.54 -1.65
CA PRO A 230 4.90 8.51 -1.16
C PRO A 230 5.55 7.98 0.13
N SER A 231 6.77 7.47 0.02
CA SER A 231 7.35 6.62 1.05
C SER A 231 8.88 6.80 1.11
N PHE A 232 9.36 7.95 1.61
CA PHE A 232 10.79 8.20 1.74
C PHE A 232 11.37 7.31 2.86
N ALA A 233 12.41 6.54 2.53
CA ALA A 233 12.96 5.53 3.43
C ALA A 233 13.43 6.10 4.77
N ARG A 234 14.10 7.27 4.74
CA ARG A 234 14.57 7.96 5.95
C ARG A 234 13.41 8.37 6.86
N GLU A 235 12.39 9.00 6.28
CA GLU A 235 11.18 9.43 6.99
C GLU A 235 10.47 8.25 7.69
N ILE A 236 10.36 7.11 7.01
CA ILE A 236 9.81 5.87 7.58
C ILE A 236 10.67 5.38 8.75
N CYS A 237 12.00 5.41 8.61
CA CYS A 237 12.93 5.01 9.67
C CYS A 237 12.84 5.93 10.90
N GLU A 238 12.68 7.23 10.69
CA GLU A 238 12.51 8.27 11.72
C GLU A 238 11.10 8.30 12.31
N GLY A 239 10.15 7.60 11.69
CA GLY A 239 8.79 7.44 12.19
C GLY A 239 7.84 8.58 11.82
N VAL A 240 8.14 9.30 10.73
CA VAL A 240 7.25 10.28 10.13
C VAL A 240 6.04 9.57 9.51
N ALA A 241 4.86 10.16 9.70
CA ALA A 241 3.61 9.60 9.20
C ALA A 241 3.68 9.34 7.68
N THR A 242 3.52 8.08 7.29
CA THR A 242 3.63 7.61 5.91
C THR A 242 2.38 6.80 5.54
N ALA A 243 1.88 7.00 4.33
CA ALA A 243 0.76 6.23 3.78
C ALA A 243 1.18 5.56 2.47
N VAL A 244 0.87 4.27 2.35
CA VAL A 244 1.19 3.45 1.16
C VAL A 244 0.01 2.60 0.73
N VAL A 245 0.07 2.08 -0.49
CA VAL A 245 -0.86 1.10 -1.04
C VAL A 245 -0.13 -0.20 -1.26
N ILE A 246 -0.73 -1.31 -0.85
CA ILE A 246 -0.37 -2.66 -1.28
C ILE A 246 -1.43 -3.15 -2.25
N ALA A 247 -1.03 -3.54 -3.46
CA ALA A 247 -1.92 -4.17 -4.42
C ALA A 247 -1.59 -5.65 -4.61
N SER A 248 -2.63 -6.48 -4.73
CA SER A 248 -2.48 -7.90 -5.08
C SER A 248 -3.73 -8.39 -5.82
N GLU A 249 -3.58 -9.43 -6.63
CA GLU A 249 -4.70 -10.20 -7.17
C GLU A 249 -5.37 -11.06 -6.08
N ASP A 250 -4.59 -11.44 -5.06
CA ASP A 250 -4.98 -12.14 -3.83
C ASP A 250 -5.23 -11.13 -2.70
N MET A 251 -6.50 -10.81 -2.46
CA MET A 251 -6.86 -9.80 -1.46
C MET A 251 -6.62 -10.25 -0.03
N ASP A 252 -6.66 -11.56 0.25
CA ASP A 252 -6.37 -12.08 1.58
C ASP A 252 -4.89 -11.82 1.91
N LEU A 253 -3.99 -12.04 0.94
CA LEU A 253 -2.58 -11.64 1.08
C LEU A 253 -2.41 -10.13 1.27
N ALA A 254 -3.15 -9.31 0.51
CA ALA A 254 -3.04 -7.85 0.61
C ALA A 254 -3.45 -7.36 2.01
N ASP A 255 -4.54 -7.89 2.56
CA ASP A 255 -5.06 -7.53 3.88
C ASP A 255 -4.13 -8.04 4.99
N ASP A 256 -3.61 -9.27 4.89
CA ASP A 256 -2.59 -9.81 5.80
C ASP A 256 -1.34 -8.93 5.86
N LEU A 257 -0.82 -8.51 4.70
CA LEU A 257 0.35 -7.64 4.62
C LEU A 257 0.06 -6.21 5.12
N ALA A 258 -1.16 -5.71 4.90
CA ALA A 258 -1.58 -4.43 5.43
C ALA A 258 -1.66 -4.45 6.95
N ASP A 259 -2.17 -5.52 7.54
CA ASP A 259 -2.19 -5.74 8.99
C ASP A 259 -0.78 -5.95 9.54
N LEU A 260 0.09 -6.65 8.82
CA LEU A 260 1.51 -6.83 9.18
C LEU A 260 2.25 -5.49 9.24
N LEU A 261 2.04 -4.59 8.27
CA LEU A 261 2.82 -3.36 8.13
C LEU A 261 2.18 -2.14 8.80
N THR A 262 0.87 -2.13 9.02
CA THR A 262 0.20 -0.96 9.61
C THR A 262 0.60 -0.76 11.07
N CYS A 263 0.96 0.48 11.41
CA CYS A 263 1.22 0.97 12.77
C CYS A 263 0.93 2.47 12.86
N ASP A 264 1.17 3.09 14.02
CA ASP A 264 0.79 4.48 14.32
C ASP A 264 1.26 5.51 13.28
N ASN A 265 2.43 5.29 12.67
CA ASN A 265 3.05 6.19 11.70
C ASN A 265 3.21 5.59 10.30
N PHE A 266 2.71 4.38 10.08
CA PHE A 266 2.75 3.73 8.77
C PHE A 266 1.39 3.14 8.47
N ARG A 267 0.61 3.78 7.59
CA ARG A 267 -0.72 3.34 7.21
C ARG A 267 -0.68 2.64 5.86
N VAL A 268 -1.25 1.44 5.80
CA VAL A 268 -1.40 0.69 4.55
C VAL A 268 -2.87 0.68 4.11
N PHE A 269 -3.08 0.90 2.82
CA PHE A 269 -4.34 0.67 2.13
C PHE A 269 -4.17 -0.48 1.15
N THR A 270 -5.23 -1.25 0.91
CA THR A 270 -5.21 -2.37 -0.03
C THR A 270 -5.92 -2.04 -1.33
N SER A 271 -5.50 -2.67 -2.42
CA SER A 271 -6.08 -2.50 -3.75
C SER A 271 -5.97 -3.79 -4.54
N LYS A 272 -6.91 -4.02 -5.47
CA LYS A 272 -6.80 -5.10 -6.46
C LYS A 272 -6.07 -4.67 -7.75
N ASP A 273 -5.81 -3.37 -7.90
CA ASP A 273 -5.20 -2.80 -9.11
C ASP A 273 -3.67 -2.88 -9.07
N VAL A 274 -3.13 -4.06 -9.34
CA VAL A 274 -1.68 -4.31 -9.42
C VAL A 274 -1.03 -3.45 -10.50
N ILE A 275 -1.62 -3.43 -11.69
CA ILE A 275 -1.09 -2.70 -12.86
C ILE A 275 -0.98 -1.21 -12.56
N GLY A 276 -2.02 -0.59 -12.01
CA GLY A 276 -2.01 0.83 -11.66
C GLY A 276 -0.94 1.17 -10.62
N VAL A 277 -0.76 0.32 -9.61
CA VAL A 277 0.27 0.48 -8.57
C VAL A 277 1.69 0.38 -9.14
N GLU A 278 1.95 -0.59 -10.02
CA GLU A 278 3.27 -0.77 -10.64
C GLU A 278 3.61 0.35 -11.62
N ILE A 279 2.65 0.73 -12.50
CA ILE A 279 2.83 1.86 -13.42
C ILE A 279 3.08 3.14 -12.63
N GLY A 280 2.24 3.46 -11.64
CA GLY A 280 2.40 4.64 -10.81
C GLY A 280 3.75 4.67 -10.09
N GLY A 281 4.20 3.51 -9.58
CA GLY A 281 5.51 3.35 -8.97
C GLY A 281 6.68 3.54 -9.93
N ALA A 282 6.56 3.06 -11.17
CA ALA A 282 7.62 3.17 -12.18
C ALA A 282 7.75 4.59 -12.75
N VAL A 283 6.64 5.26 -13.05
CA VAL A 283 6.66 6.57 -13.73
C VAL A 283 6.96 7.73 -12.78
N LYS A 284 6.71 7.60 -11.47
CA LYS A 284 6.87 8.71 -10.52
C LYS A 284 8.27 9.33 -10.53
N ASN A 285 9.32 8.52 -10.72
CA ASN A 285 10.70 8.99 -10.69
C ASN A 285 11.02 9.80 -11.95
N VAL A 286 10.46 9.41 -13.10
CA VAL A 286 10.59 10.15 -14.36
C VAL A 286 9.90 11.51 -14.24
N ILE A 287 8.69 11.54 -13.67
CA ILE A 287 7.95 12.78 -13.42
C ILE A 287 8.70 13.68 -12.43
N ALA A 288 9.24 13.12 -11.35
CA ALA A 288 10.02 13.88 -10.35
C ALA A 288 11.27 14.52 -10.97
N LEU A 289 12.00 13.81 -11.83
CA LEU A 289 13.13 14.38 -12.56
C LEU A 289 12.69 15.52 -13.49
N ALA A 290 11.59 15.34 -14.23
CA ALA A 290 11.07 16.39 -15.10
C ALA A 290 10.66 17.63 -14.29
N ALA A 291 10.01 17.44 -13.14
CA ALA A 291 9.64 18.53 -12.24
C ALA A 291 10.87 19.27 -11.69
N GLY A 292 11.91 18.54 -11.27
CA GLY A 292 13.16 19.16 -10.79
C GLY A 292 13.89 19.94 -11.89
N VAL A 293 13.81 19.50 -13.15
CA VAL A 293 14.32 20.27 -14.30
C VAL A 293 13.52 21.55 -14.48
N CYS A 294 12.18 21.49 -14.42
CA CYS A 294 11.31 22.67 -14.49
C CYS A 294 11.64 23.68 -13.38
N GLU A 295 11.73 23.23 -12.14
CA GLU A 295 12.13 24.07 -11.00
C GLU A 295 13.51 24.70 -11.22
N GLY A 296 14.49 23.91 -11.68
CA GLY A 296 15.85 24.39 -11.94
C GLY A 296 15.95 25.44 -13.06
N VAL A 297 15.02 25.45 -14.02
CA VAL A 297 14.95 26.48 -15.08
C VAL A 297 13.93 27.59 -14.79
N GLY A 298 13.26 27.53 -13.62
CA GLY A 298 12.32 28.55 -13.16
C GLY A 298 10.95 28.56 -13.84
N VAL A 299 10.46 27.39 -14.30
CA VAL A 299 9.12 27.23 -14.90
C VAL A 299 8.17 26.38 -14.07
#